data_AF-A0A6N7R174-F1
#
_entry.id   AF-A0A6N7R174-F1
#
_cell.length_a   1.000
_cell.length_b   1.000
_cell.length_c   1.000
_cell.angle_alpha   90.00
_cell.angle_beta   90.00
_cell.angle_gamma   90.00
#
_symmetry.space_group_name_H-M   'P 1'
#
loop_
_entity.id
_entity.type
_entity.pdbx_description
1 polymer ?
#
loop_
_entity_poly.entity_id
_entity_poly.type
_entity_poly.pdbx_seq_one_letter_code
_entity_poly.pdbx_strand_id
1 'polypeptide(L)'
;MRNKTLGFSLVELLMVTALIAILVMLALPDYRTPITRIERVAAGVCLLEIATRFEGQRASQQGQASVELYADEGGCEEALVGSYLFAVNGAGSADWHISAETLVDNSTVTEQCERLVFTQQGQRGVKAADGTLDFSEQALDCW
;
A
#
# COMPACT_ATOMS: atom_id res chain seq x y z
N MET A 1 -15.70 59.24 -30.37
CA MET A 1 -15.18 57.90 -30.71
C MET A 1 -16.03 56.89 -29.98
N ARG A 2 -16.83 56.07 -30.69
CA ARG A 2 -17.79 55.14 -30.07
C ARG A 2 -17.10 53.80 -29.85
N ASN A 3 -16.70 53.51 -28.62
CA ASN A 3 -16.14 52.23 -28.24
C ASN A 3 -17.21 51.15 -28.45
N LYS A 4 -16.94 50.22 -29.37
CA LYS A 4 -17.77 49.03 -29.55
C LYS A 4 -17.51 48.12 -28.36
N THR A 5 -18.49 47.98 -27.48
CA THR A 5 -18.54 46.87 -26.53
C THR A 5 -18.60 45.56 -27.32
N LEU A 6 -17.50 44.84 -27.34
CA LEU A 6 -17.43 43.48 -27.89
C LEU A 6 -18.14 42.57 -26.88
N GLY A 7 -19.36 42.15 -27.21
CA GLY A 7 -20.14 41.23 -26.40
C GLY A 7 -19.64 39.80 -26.56
N PHE A 8 -19.62 39.05 -25.45
CA PHE A 8 -19.23 37.65 -25.40
C PHE A 8 -20.24 36.78 -26.15
N SER A 9 -19.74 35.91 -27.03
CA SER A 9 -20.58 35.03 -27.85
C SER A 9 -21.01 33.80 -27.05
N LEU A 10 -22.26 33.35 -27.20
CA LEU A 10 -22.73 32.10 -26.60
C LEU A 10 -21.92 30.90 -27.12
N VAL A 11 -21.46 30.96 -28.37
CA VAL A 11 -20.59 29.93 -28.97
C VAL A 11 -19.20 29.94 -28.33
N GLU A 12 -18.70 31.11 -27.94
CA GLU A 12 -17.40 31.26 -27.27
C GLU A 12 -17.43 30.65 -25.87
N LEU A 13 -18.53 30.85 -25.11
CA LEU A 13 -18.76 30.14 -23.85
C LEU A 13 -18.77 28.62 -24.04
N LEU A 14 -19.47 28.15 -25.07
CA LEU A 14 -19.69 26.72 -25.32
C LEU A 14 -18.38 26.03 -25.71
N MET A 15 -17.53 26.70 -26.50
CA MET A 15 -16.20 26.18 -26.84
C MET A 15 -15.27 26.13 -25.62
N VAL A 16 -15.23 27.20 -24.82
CA VAL A 16 -14.37 27.26 -23.62
C VAL A 16 -14.78 26.20 -22.60
N THR A 17 -16.07 26.06 -22.34
CA THR A 17 -16.59 25.03 -21.42
C THR A 17 -16.32 23.61 -21.91
N ALA A 18 -16.43 23.35 -23.22
CA ALA A 18 -16.07 22.06 -23.81
C ALA A 18 -14.58 21.74 -23.63
N LEU A 19 -13.69 22.72 -23.82
CA LEU A 19 -12.25 22.56 -23.60
C LEU A 19 -11.92 22.27 -22.13
N ILE A 20 -12.56 22.99 -21.19
CA ILE A 20 -12.39 22.76 -19.76
C ILE A 20 -12.86 21.34 -19.38
N ALA A 21 -14.00 20.87 -19.91
CA ALA A 21 -14.50 19.53 -19.64
C ALA A 21 -13.52 18.43 -20.08
N ILE A 22 -12.91 18.58 -21.26
CA ILE A 22 -11.90 17.64 -21.77
C ILE A 22 -10.66 17.63 -20.85
N LEU A 23 -10.19 18.80 -20.43
CA LEU A 23 -9.03 18.91 -19.54
C LEU A 23 -9.29 18.28 -18.17
N VAL A 24 -10.47 18.51 -17.59
CA VAL A 24 -10.86 17.92 -16.30
C VAL A 24 -10.94 16.39 -16.41
N MET A 25 -11.46 15.87 -17.52
CA MET A 25 -11.55 14.42 -17.76
C MET A 25 -10.17 13.74 -17.82
N LEU A 26 -9.15 14.44 -18.33
CA LEU A 26 -7.77 13.94 -18.36
C LEU A 26 -7.02 14.15 -17.04
N ALA A 27 -7.27 15.25 -16.33
CA ALA A 27 -6.52 15.61 -15.12
C ALA A 27 -7.02 14.88 -13.86
N LEU A 28 -8.30 14.48 -13.80
CA LEU A 28 -8.87 13.80 -12.63
C LEU A 28 -8.35 12.37 -12.35
N PRO A 29 -8.16 11.47 -13.34
CA PRO A 29 -7.74 10.10 -13.05
C PRO A 29 -6.31 10.00 -12.50
N ASP A 30 -5.43 10.94 -12.84
CA ASP A 30 -3.98 10.85 -12.54
C ASP A 30 -3.58 11.26 -11.11
N TYR A 31 -4.51 11.74 -10.27
CA TYR A 31 -4.16 12.25 -8.93
C TYR A 31 -4.25 11.23 -7.79
N ARG A 32 -4.83 10.03 -8.00
CA ARG A 32 -5.15 9.09 -6.89
C ARG A 32 -4.20 7.90 -6.77
N THR A 33 -3.47 7.56 -7.82
CA THR A 33 -2.54 6.42 -7.90
C THR A 33 -1.21 6.55 -7.12
N PRO A 34 -0.64 7.74 -6.83
CA PRO A 34 0.66 7.82 -6.17
C PRO A 34 0.67 7.31 -4.73
N ILE A 35 -0.45 7.49 -4.01
CA ILE A 35 -0.49 7.31 -2.55
C ILE A 35 -0.41 5.83 -2.18
N THR A 36 -1.18 4.97 -2.85
CA THR A 36 -1.21 3.52 -2.54
C THR A 36 0.13 2.84 -2.82
N ARG A 37 0.84 3.25 -3.87
CA ARG A 37 2.20 2.76 -4.16
C ARG A 37 3.18 3.17 -3.06
N ILE A 38 3.12 4.42 -2.60
CA ILE A 38 4.01 4.91 -1.54
C ILE A 38 3.74 4.15 -0.23
N GLU A 39 2.48 3.93 0.12
CA GLU A 39 2.11 3.16 1.32
C GLU A 39 2.54 1.69 1.22
N ARG A 40 2.44 1.05 0.04
CA ARG A 40 2.94 -0.32 -0.17
C ARG A 40 4.45 -0.42 0.05
N VAL A 41 5.22 0.53 -0.49
CA VAL A 41 6.66 0.59 -0.26
C VAL A 41 6.98 0.80 1.22
N ALA A 42 6.25 1.71 1.89
CA ALA A 42 6.41 1.93 3.32
C ALA A 42 6.08 0.67 4.15
N ALA A 43 5.01 -0.04 3.81
CA ALA A 43 4.65 -1.30 4.44
C ALA A 43 5.72 -2.38 4.22
N GLY A 44 6.29 -2.46 3.01
CA GLY A 44 7.40 -3.37 2.71
C GLY A 44 8.67 -3.08 3.53
N VAL A 45 9.01 -1.80 3.72
CA VAL A 45 10.12 -1.40 4.61
C VAL A 45 9.81 -1.81 6.06
N CYS A 46 8.59 -1.58 6.51
CA CYS A 46 8.19 -1.93 7.87
C CYS A 46 8.21 -3.45 8.10
N LEU A 47 7.82 -4.26 7.11
CA LEU A 47 7.94 -5.72 7.17
C LEU A 47 9.39 -6.17 7.38
N LEU A 48 10.36 -5.53 6.72
CA LEU A 48 11.78 -5.82 6.92
C LEU A 48 12.24 -5.45 8.32
N GLU A 49 11.81 -4.30 8.84
CA GLU A 49 12.15 -3.87 10.21
C GLU A 49 11.62 -4.87 11.25
N ILE A 50 10.33 -5.23 11.15
CA ILE A 50 9.71 -6.24 12.02
C ILE A 50 10.44 -7.58 11.90
N ALA A 51 10.80 -8.00 10.68
CA ALA A 51 11.56 -9.24 10.45
C ALA A 51 12.91 -9.23 11.18
N THR A 52 13.66 -8.14 11.10
CA THR A 52 14.96 -8.03 11.79
C THR A 52 14.81 -8.05 13.31
N ARG A 53 13.80 -7.36 13.87
CA ARG A 53 13.45 -7.40 15.30
C ARG A 53 13.08 -8.82 15.73
N PHE A 54 12.24 -9.48 14.92
CA PHE A 54 11.77 -10.84 15.18
C PHE A 54 12.92 -11.85 15.19
N GLU A 55 13.81 -11.81 14.20
CA GLU A 55 14.99 -12.67 14.15
C GLU A 55 15.94 -12.42 15.33
N GLY A 56 16.17 -11.16 15.71
CA GLY A 56 16.98 -10.82 16.88
C GLY A 56 16.42 -11.42 18.17
N GLN A 57 15.10 -11.39 18.36
CA GLN A 57 14.46 -12.05 19.50
C GLN A 57 14.60 -13.58 19.43
N ARG A 58 14.41 -14.19 18.26
CA ARG A 58 14.58 -15.65 18.11
C ARG A 58 15.98 -16.12 18.43
N ALA A 59 16.98 -15.34 18.02
CA ALA A 59 18.38 -15.62 18.33
C ALA A 59 18.66 -15.61 19.84
N SER A 60 18.02 -14.71 20.59
CA SER A 60 18.20 -14.60 22.05
C SER A 60 17.39 -15.63 22.84
N GLN A 61 16.25 -16.09 22.33
CA GLN A 61 15.28 -16.93 23.04
C GLN A 61 15.16 -18.36 22.46
N GLN A 62 16.25 -18.92 21.93
CA GLN A 62 16.32 -20.31 21.43
C GLN A 62 15.20 -20.67 20.43
N GLY A 63 14.85 -19.73 19.55
CA GLY A 63 13.84 -19.94 18.52
C GLY A 63 12.39 -19.71 18.97
N GLN A 64 12.13 -19.43 20.25
CA GLN A 64 10.85 -18.89 20.69
C GLN A 64 10.90 -17.37 20.56
N ALA A 65 10.04 -16.75 19.76
CA ALA A 65 9.92 -15.30 19.75
C ALA A 65 8.46 -14.87 19.71
N SER A 66 8.21 -13.75 20.37
CA SER A 66 6.97 -13.03 20.34
C SER A 66 7.32 -11.55 20.19
N VAL A 67 7.12 -11.02 18.99
CA VAL A 67 7.23 -9.57 18.78
C VAL A 67 5.91 -8.95 19.18
N GLU A 68 5.97 -8.06 20.16
CA GLU A 68 4.88 -7.13 20.43
C GLU A 68 4.88 -6.11 19.28
N LEU A 69 3.88 -6.21 18.41
CA LEU A 69 3.62 -5.23 17.37
C LEU A 69 2.99 -3.98 18.02
N TYR A 70 3.30 -2.79 17.49
CA TYR A 70 2.76 -1.51 17.98
C TYR A 70 3.15 -1.16 19.44
N ALA A 71 4.21 -1.76 19.97
CA ALA A 71 4.68 -1.51 21.33
C ALA A 71 5.63 -0.30 21.46
N ASP A 72 6.22 0.15 20.35
CA ASP A 72 7.18 1.26 20.31
C ASP A 72 6.50 2.53 19.78
N GLU A 73 6.57 3.61 20.54
CA GLU A 73 6.04 4.91 20.11
C GLU A 73 6.94 5.48 19.00
N GLY A 74 6.35 5.74 17.83
CA GLY A 74 7.06 6.16 16.62
C GLY A 74 7.56 5.01 15.74
N GLY A 75 7.20 3.77 16.05
CA GLY A 75 7.52 2.61 15.20
C GLY A 75 6.90 2.69 13.81
N CYS A 76 7.48 1.98 12.84
CA CYS A 76 6.98 1.97 11.47
C CYS A 76 5.53 1.48 11.37
N GLU A 77 5.11 0.59 12.28
CA GLU A 77 3.75 0.06 12.34
C GLU A 77 2.73 1.16 12.70
N GLU A 78 3.12 2.11 13.55
CA GLU A 78 2.27 3.22 14.00
C GLU A 78 2.04 4.23 12.86
N ALA A 79 3.07 4.52 12.06
CA ALA A 79 2.95 5.42 10.91
C ALA A 79 1.93 4.94 9.85
N LEU A 80 1.63 3.64 9.84
CA LEU A 80 0.69 3.00 8.92
C LEU A 80 -0.61 2.57 9.60
N VAL A 81 -0.82 2.98 10.86
CA VAL A 81 -2.04 2.65 11.62
C VAL A 81 -3.25 3.27 10.93
N GLY A 82 -4.15 2.42 10.43
CA GLY A 82 -5.32 2.83 9.64
C GLY A 82 -5.27 2.48 8.15
N SER A 83 -4.08 2.25 7.58
CA SER A 83 -3.92 1.75 6.21
C SER A 83 -3.54 0.27 6.17
N TYR A 84 -2.71 -0.20 7.12
CA TYR A 84 -2.22 -1.57 7.18
C TYR A 84 -2.30 -2.18 8.59
N LEU A 85 -2.53 -3.49 8.63
CA LEU A 85 -2.42 -4.35 9.80
C LEU A 85 -1.23 -5.30 9.61
N PHE A 86 -0.30 -5.28 10.56
CA PHE A 86 0.84 -6.20 10.56
C PHE A 86 0.53 -7.44 11.41
N ALA A 87 1.00 -8.60 10.98
CA ALA A 87 0.87 -9.85 11.72
C ALA A 87 2.08 -10.75 11.54
N VAL A 88 2.50 -11.41 12.62
CA VAL A 88 3.51 -12.48 12.59
C VAL A 88 2.79 -13.82 12.64
N ASN A 89 2.98 -14.65 11.61
CA ASN A 89 2.37 -15.96 11.49
C ASN A 89 3.42 -17.05 11.77
N GLY A 90 3.03 -18.06 12.55
CA GLY A 90 3.91 -19.19 12.84
C GLY A 90 5.14 -18.82 13.68
N ALA A 91 5.03 -17.88 14.62
CA ALA A 91 6.16 -17.33 15.37
C ALA A 91 7.05 -18.38 16.09
N GLY A 92 6.49 -19.53 16.50
CA GLY A 92 7.24 -20.64 17.09
C GLY A 92 7.81 -21.65 16.08
N SER A 93 7.46 -21.53 14.79
CA SER A 93 7.87 -22.43 13.71
C SER A 93 9.16 -21.98 13.05
N ALA A 94 9.90 -22.88 12.40
CA ALA A 94 10.96 -22.50 11.47
C ALA A 94 10.36 -21.78 10.23
N ASP A 95 9.10 -22.07 9.88
CA ASP A 95 8.42 -21.54 8.71
C ASP A 95 7.51 -20.34 9.02
N TRP A 96 8.07 -19.34 9.67
CA TRP A 96 7.35 -18.12 10.02
C TRP A 96 7.33 -17.12 8.87
N HIS A 97 6.27 -16.33 8.79
CA HIS A 97 6.21 -15.20 7.87
C HIS A 97 5.51 -14.02 8.53
N ILE A 98 5.81 -12.82 8.06
CA ILE A 98 5.19 -11.58 8.50
C ILE A 98 4.40 -11.04 7.33
N SER A 99 3.16 -10.62 7.60
CA SER A 99 2.25 -10.08 6.61
C SER A 99 1.82 -8.67 6.96
N ALA A 100 1.68 -7.83 5.93
CA ALA A 100 1.02 -6.53 6.02
C ALA A 100 -0.26 -6.59 5.18
N GLU A 101 -1.41 -6.57 5.84
CA GLU A 101 -2.72 -6.63 5.20
C GLU A 101 -3.37 -5.25 5.22
N THR A 102 -3.89 -4.78 4.09
CA THR A 102 -4.60 -3.50 4.05
C THR A 102 -5.89 -3.54 4.87
N LEU A 103 -6.26 -2.42 5.48
CA LEU A 103 -7.49 -2.26 6.27
C LEU A 103 -8.72 -1.89 5.42
N VAL A 104 -8.58 -1.82 4.09
CA VAL A 104 -9.70 -1.61 3.17
C VAL A 104 -10.66 -2.82 3.24
N ASP A 105 -11.97 -2.58 3.14
CA ASP A 105 -13.00 -3.62 3.22
C ASP A 105 -12.59 -4.88 2.43
N ASN A 106 -12.43 -6.00 3.15
CA ASN A 106 -11.93 -7.28 2.63
C ASN A 106 -12.78 -7.86 1.47
N SER A 107 -13.91 -7.22 1.15
CA SER A 107 -14.82 -7.55 0.05
C SER A 107 -14.43 -6.94 -1.30
N THR A 108 -13.50 -5.98 -1.33
CA THR A 108 -12.96 -5.36 -2.56
C THR A 108 -11.50 -5.70 -2.84
N VAL A 109 -10.91 -6.60 -2.04
CA VAL A 109 -9.53 -7.11 -2.23
C VAL A 109 -9.47 -7.95 -3.50
N THR A 110 -9.45 -7.24 -4.61
CA THR A 110 -9.39 -7.80 -5.97
C THR A 110 -7.99 -7.63 -6.54
N GLU A 111 -7.17 -6.75 -5.94
CA GLU A 111 -5.80 -6.51 -6.32
C GLU A 111 -4.84 -7.41 -5.54
N GLN A 112 -3.99 -8.12 -6.29
CA GLN A 112 -2.98 -9.05 -5.75
C GLN A 112 -1.99 -8.38 -4.78
N CYS A 113 -1.84 -7.05 -4.82
CA CYS A 113 -0.83 -6.29 -4.09
C CYS A 113 -1.28 -5.73 -2.73
N GLU A 114 -2.44 -6.12 -2.22
CA GLU A 114 -3.00 -5.57 -0.98
C GLU A 114 -2.57 -6.30 0.29
N ARG A 115 -1.94 -7.47 0.15
CA ARG A 115 -1.45 -8.28 1.28
C ARG A 115 -0.03 -8.71 1.00
N LEU A 116 0.93 -7.93 1.50
CA LEU A 116 2.36 -8.18 1.32
C LEU A 116 2.85 -9.19 2.36
N VAL A 117 3.83 -10.03 1.97
CA VAL A 117 4.40 -11.06 2.84
C VAL A 117 5.92 -11.11 2.74
N PHE A 118 6.57 -11.21 3.89
CA PHE A 118 8.00 -11.49 4.02
C PHE A 118 8.23 -12.77 4.82
N THR A 119 9.09 -13.66 4.33
CA THR A 119 9.34 -14.97 4.96
C THR A 119 10.71 -15.03 5.63
N GLN A 120 10.91 -16.06 6.45
CA GLN A 120 12.20 -16.42 7.06
C GLN A 120 13.34 -16.67 6.05
N GLN A 121 13.01 -16.94 4.79
CA GLN A 121 13.99 -17.21 3.73
C GLN A 121 14.38 -15.93 2.98
N GLY A 122 13.89 -14.77 3.42
CA GLY A 122 14.07 -13.50 2.74
C GLY A 122 13.21 -13.35 1.49
N GLN A 123 12.19 -14.20 1.30
CA GLN A 123 11.31 -14.11 0.14
C GLN A 123 10.26 -13.03 0.37
N ARG A 124 10.04 -12.23 -0.67
CA ARG A 124 8.99 -11.22 -0.77
C ARG A 124 7.90 -11.77 -1.66
N GLY A 125 6.66 -11.58 -1.26
CA GLY A 125 5.53 -12.03 -2.04
C GLY A 125 4.24 -11.40 -1.58
N VAL A 126 3.14 -12.00 -2.01
CA VAL A 126 1.80 -11.58 -1.63
C VAL A 126 1.02 -12.76 -1.09
N LYS A 127 -0.01 -12.46 -0.30
CA LYS A 127 -0.98 -13.45 0.17
C LYS A 127 -2.23 -13.33 -0.70
N ALA A 128 -2.76 -14.44 -1.19
CA ALA A 128 -4.05 -14.52 -1.87
C ALA A 128 -5.19 -14.67 -0.85
N ALA A 129 -6.43 -14.35 -1.23
CA ALA A 129 -7.54 -14.18 -0.28
C ALA A 129 -7.88 -15.48 0.47
N ASP A 130 -7.55 -16.61 -0.14
CA ASP A 130 -7.64 -17.96 0.43
C ASP A 130 -6.51 -18.28 1.44
N GLY A 131 -5.58 -17.36 1.65
CA GLY A 131 -4.42 -17.50 2.51
C GLY A 131 -3.18 -18.08 1.83
N THR A 132 -3.25 -18.43 0.54
CA THR A 132 -2.12 -18.96 -0.22
C THR A 132 -1.03 -17.90 -0.36
N LEU A 133 0.24 -18.27 -0.17
CA LEU A 133 1.38 -17.39 -0.41
C LEU A 133 1.85 -17.52 -1.86
N ASP A 134 1.99 -16.39 -2.54
CA ASP A 134 2.48 -16.29 -3.92
C ASP A 134 3.81 -15.52 -3.94
N PHE A 135 4.84 -16.17 -4.49
CA PHE A 135 6.21 -15.66 -4.64
C PHE A 135 6.62 -15.60 -6.12
N SER A 136 5.66 -15.57 -7.04
CA SER A 136 5.91 -15.40 -8.47
C SER A 136 6.55 -14.04 -8.78
N GLU A 137 7.15 -13.90 -9.97
CA GLU A 137 7.70 -12.61 -10.42
C GLU A 137 6.62 -11.50 -10.45
N GLN A 138 5.37 -11.87 -10.73
CA GLN A 138 4.23 -10.94 -10.72
C GLN A 138 3.93 -10.43 -9.30
N ALA A 139 4.10 -11.27 -8.28
CA ALA A 139 3.96 -10.87 -6.89
C ALA A 139 5.09 -9.92 -6.44
N LEU A 140 6.27 -9.98 -7.07
CA LEU A 140 7.37 -9.07 -6.77
C LEU A 140 7.11 -7.65 -7.29
N ASP A 141 6.32 -7.48 -8.36
CA ASP A 141 5.94 -6.15 -8.86
C ASP A 141 5.07 -5.36 -7.86
N CYS A 142 4.52 -6.02 -6.83
CA CYS A 142 3.75 -5.40 -5.77
C CYS A 142 4.60 -4.73 -4.68
N TRP A 143 5.90 -5.06 -4.59
CA TRP A 143 6.86 -4.57 -3.61
C TRP A 143 7.71 -3.41 -4.16
#